data_AF-A0A7C5E611-F1
#
_entry.id   AF-A0A7C5E611-F1
#
_cell.length_a   1.000
_cell.length_b   1.000
_cell.length_c   1.000
_cell.angle_alpha   90.00
_cell.angle_beta   90.00
_cell.angle_gamma   90.00
#
_symmetry.space_group_name_H-M   'P 1'
#
loop_
_entity.id
_entity.type
_entity.pdbx_description
1 polymer ?
#
loop_
_entity_poly.entity_id
_entity_poly.type
_entity_poly.pdbx_seq_one_letter_code
_entity_poly.pdbx_strand_id
1 'polypeptide(L)'
;MGNFIESITLPEILSFLLFLSSFWLLKILIKGEKENFIRGIIVFLFLLLGILYLNQSEAKKITLSGVTSHLFPKKEQAYNYTIEKGRFESMGEYTKYVFQNPKPKLNFKMDDSHRYFHMVNPSSLNKVLKELGLPELASGTKELASITGSRNDIFIYRWDDYPPGILIIERGTCIDKSQVNRYHCLSVLTLIERF
;
A
#
# COMPACT_ATOMS: atom_id res chain seq x y z
N MET A 1 10.01 -9.61 -9.99
CA MET A 1 10.00 -8.85 -11.26
C MET A 1 9.36 -7.46 -11.15
N GLY A 2 8.46 -7.20 -10.19
CA GLY A 2 7.84 -5.86 -9.99
C GLY A 2 8.81 -4.74 -9.56
N ASN A 3 9.82 -5.05 -8.74
CA ASN A 3 10.72 -4.04 -8.17
C ASN A 3 11.62 -3.34 -9.21
N PHE A 4 11.84 -3.94 -10.39
CA PHE A 4 12.69 -3.34 -11.42
C PHE A 4 11.98 -2.21 -12.18
N ILE A 5 10.65 -2.34 -12.37
CA ILE A 5 9.86 -1.32 -13.09
C ILE A 5 9.64 -0.08 -12.20
N GLU A 6 9.60 -0.27 -10.87
CA GLU A 6 9.34 0.80 -9.91
C GLU A 6 10.52 1.76 -9.70
N SER A 7 11.76 1.31 -9.95
CA SER A 7 12.97 2.12 -9.81
C SER A 7 13.36 2.89 -11.05
N ILE A 8 12.72 2.63 -12.20
CA ILE A 8 13.05 3.30 -13.46
C ILE A 8 12.61 4.76 -13.37
N THR A 9 13.54 5.65 -13.71
CA THR A 9 13.32 7.09 -13.73
C THR A 9 12.75 7.54 -15.07
N LEU A 10 11.96 8.62 -15.05
CA LEU A 10 11.35 9.15 -16.27
C LEU A 10 12.39 9.51 -17.38
N PRO A 11 13.57 10.08 -17.05
CA PRO A 11 14.62 10.33 -18.04
C PRO A 11 15.16 9.07 -18.72
N GLU A 12 15.24 7.93 -18.01
CA GLU A 12 15.73 6.66 -18.59
C GLU A 12 14.75 6.13 -19.65
N ILE A 13 13.44 6.23 -19.37
CA ILE A 13 12.38 5.83 -20.31
C ILE A 13 12.43 6.70 -21.56
N LEU A 14 12.50 8.03 -21.37
CA LEU A 14 12.58 8.97 -22.48
C LEU A 14 13.86 8.77 -23.29
N SER A 15 15.00 8.47 -22.65
CA SER A 15 16.25 8.15 -23.34
C SER A 15 16.14 6.88 -24.18
N PHE A 16 15.47 5.84 -23.66
CA PHE A 16 15.20 4.62 -24.42
C PHE A 16 14.28 4.87 -25.62
N LEU A 17 13.23 5.68 -25.45
CA LEU A 17 12.35 6.10 -26.54
C LEU A 17 13.08 6.95 -27.59
N LEU A 18 13.98 7.84 -27.16
CA LEU A 18 14.83 8.63 -28.05
C LEU A 18 15.76 7.72 -28.86
N PHE A 19 16.35 6.70 -28.24
CA PHE A 19 17.17 5.71 -28.91
C PHE A 19 16.38 4.94 -30.00
N LEU A 20 15.18 4.47 -29.67
CA LEU A 20 14.28 3.82 -30.63
C LEU A 20 13.87 4.78 -31.76
N SER A 21 13.57 6.03 -31.44
CA SER A 21 13.24 7.09 -32.40
C SER A 21 14.40 7.37 -33.36
N SER A 22 15.64 7.40 -32.85
CA SER A 22 16.86 7.55 -33.66
C SER A 22 17.04 6.38 -34.64
N PHE A 23 16.80 5.14 -34.19
CA PHE A 23 16.84 3.97 -35.06
C PHE A 23 15.76 4.02 -36.16
N TRP A 24 14.56 4.46 -35.80
CA TRP A 24 13.47 4.62 -36.76
C TRP A 24 13.78 5.69 -37.81
N LEU A 25 14.33 6.83 -37.39
CA LEU A 25 14.79 7.89 -38.29
C LEU A 25 15.90 7.40 -39.23
N LEU A 26 16.89 6.67 -38.71
CA LEU A 26 17.96 6.08 -39.53
C LEU A 26 17.39 5.15 -40.62
N LYS A 27 16.41 4.31 -40.25
CA LYS A 27 15.72 3.42 -41.20
C LYS A 27 14.99 4.19 -42.29
N ILE A 28 14.29 5.27 -41.95
CA ILE A 28 13.59 6.14 -42.91
C ILE A 28 14.60 6.79 -43.87
N LEU A 29 15.75 7.24 -43.34
CA LEU A 29 16.81 7.89 -44.10
C LEU A 29 17.41 6.92 -45.14
N ILE A 30 17.66 5.67 -44.74
CA ILE A 30 18.14 4.61 -45.65
C ILE A 30 17.10 4.29 -46.73
N LYS A 31 15.80 4.31 -46.41
CA LYS A 31 14.72 4.00 -47.35
C LYS A 31 14.31 5.16 -48.27
N GLY A 32 14.74 6.39 -47.98
CA GLY A 32 14.40 7.57 -48.78
C GLY A 32 12.93 8.03 -48.68
N GLU A 33 12.21 7.62 -47.63
CA GLU A 33 10.79 7.96 -47.44
C GLU A 33 10.62 9.41 -46.90
N LYS A 34 10.45 10.39 -47.80
CA LYS A 34 10.37 11.82 -47.42
C LYS A 34 9.17 12.19 -46.53
N GLU A 35 8.05 11.49 -46.66
CA GLU A 35 6.83 11.79 -45.90
C GLU A 35 6.96 11.42 -44.41
N ASN A 36 7.58 10.27 -44.13
CA ASN A 36 7.80 9.81 -42.76
C ASN A 36 8.98 10.50 -42.07
N PHE A 37 9.88 11.10 -42.85
CA PHE A 37 11.07 11.79 -42.34
C PHE A 37 10.73 12.99 -41.46
N ILE A 38 9.81 13.86 -41.91
CA ILE A 38 9.40 15.04 -41.14
C ILE A 38 8.71 14.62 -39.84
N ARG A 39 7.82 13.63 -39.90
CA ARG A 39 7.14 13.09 -38.70
C ARG A 39 8.16 12.53 -37.70
N GLY A 40 9.18 11.82 -38.17
CA GLY A 40 10.27 11.32 -37.34
C GLY A 40 11.09 12.42 -36.68
N ILE A 41 11.42 13.50 -37.41
CA ILE A 41 12.14 14.64 -36.85
C ILE A 41 11.33 15.31 -35.75
N ILE A 42 10.02 15.51 -35.95
CA ILE A 42 9.15 16.13 -34.93
C ILE A 42 9.13 15.30 -33.65
N VAL A 43 8.95 13.98 -33.76
CA VAL A 43 8.94 13.07 -32.60
C VAL A 43 10.30 13.08 -31.90
N PHE A 44 11.39 13.05 -32.65
CA PHE A 44 12.75 13.09 -32.10
C PHE A 44 13.02 14.39 -31.34
N LEU A 45 12.69 15.54 -31.94
CA LEU A 45 12.86 16.85 -31.31
C LEU A 45 12.01 16.98 -30.04
N PHE A 46 10.77 16.47 -30.06
CA PHE A 46 9.89 16.48 -28.89
C PHE A 46 10.50 15.66 -27.73
N LEU A 47 10.98 14.44 -28.01
CA LEU A 47 11.65 13.60 -27.02
C LEU A 47 12.94 14.24 -26.50
N LEU A 48 13.74 14.85 -27.38
CA LEU A 48 14.98 15.53 -27.02
C LEU A 48 14.71 16.71 -26.07
N LEU A 49 13.73 17.56 -26.40
CA LEU A 49 13.31 18.68 -25.56
C LEU A 49 12.78 18.19 -24.20
N GLY A 50 12.00 17.11 -24.18
CA GLY A 50 11.53 16.49 -22.95
C GLY A 50 12.66 16.03 -22.03
N ILE A 51 13.70 15.40 -22.59
CA ILE A 51 14.88 14.98 -21.83
C ILE A 51 15.66 16.19 -21.30
N LEU A 52 15.87 17.21 -22.13
CA LEU A 52 16.59 18.42 -21.71
C LEU A 52 15.87 19.13 -20.56
N TYR A 53 14.54 19.26 -20.64
CA TYR A 53 13.72 19.84 -19.59
C TYR A 53 13.78 19.04 -18.28
N LEU A 54 13.69 17.70 -18.35
CA LEU A 54 13.75 16.85 -17.16
C LEU A 54 15.14 16.77 -16.54
N ASN A 55 16.21 16.92 -17.34
CA ASN A 55 17.58 16.95 -16.85
C ASN A 55 17.97 18.28 -16.19
N GLN A 56 17.36 19.40 -16.60
CA GLN A 56 17.62 20.73 -16.03
C GLN A 56 16.79 21.02 -14.77
N SER A 57 15.66 20.34 -14.59
CA SER A 57 14.80 20.52 -13.41
C SER A 57 15.17 19.54 -12.30
N GLU A 58 14.75 19.84 -11.06
CA GLU A 58 14.84 18.88 -9.94
C GLU A 58 14.03 17.58 -10.18
N ALA A 59 13.31 17.50 -11.31
CA ALA A 59 12.55 16.36 -11.79
C ALA A 59 13.39 15.13 -12.18
N LYS A 60 14.73 15.22 -12.12
CA LYS A 60 15.64 14.09 -12.35
C LYS A 60 15.35 12.88 -11.44
N LYS A 61 14.67 13.10 -10.32
CA LYS A 61 14.29 12.05 -9.34
C LYS A 61 12.84 11.55 -9.48
N ILE A 62 12.09 11.99 -10.51
CA ILE A 62 10.74 11.50 -10.72
C ILE A 62 10.80 10.05 -11.21
N THR A 63 10.42 9.15 -10.32
CA THR A 63 10.25 7.72 -10.61
C THR A 63 8.89 7.47 -11.25
N LEU A 64 8.80 6.37 -12.02
CA LEU A 64 7.55 5.94 -12.65
C LEU A 64 6.43 5.73 -11.59
N SER A 65 6.78 5.28 -10.39
CA SER A 65 5.85 5.13 -9.25
C SER A 65 5.22 6.45 -8.79
N GLY A 66 5.97 7.56 -8.84
CA GLY A 66 5.45 8.89 -8.52
C GLY A 66 4.44 9.42 -9.54
N VAL A 67 4.69 9.19 -10.83
CA VAL A 67 3.77 9.63 -11.91
C VAL A 67 2.50 8.78 -11.91
N THR A 68 2.64 7.46 -11.78
CA THR A 68 1.51 6.53 -11.79
C THR A 68 0.59 6.72 -10.58
N SER A 69 1.14 7.01 -9.41
CA SER A 69 0.34 7.31 -8.22
C SER A 69 -0.43 8.63 -8.31
N HIS A 70 0.10 9.64 -9.02
CA HIS A 70 -0.60 10.90 -9.27
C HIS A 70 -1.69 10.77 -10.35
N LEU A 71 -1.43 10.05 -11.45
CA LEU A 71 -2.38 9.89 -12.56
C LEU A 71 -3.48 8.86 -12.26
N PHE A 72 -3.16 7.85 -11.47
CA PHE A 72 -4.09 6.80 -11.05
C PHE A 72 -4.03 6.67 -9.52
N PRO A 73 -4.62 7.63 -8.78
CA PRO A 73 -4.70 7.52 -7.34
C PRO A 73 -5.40 6.20 -7.02
N LYS A 74 -4.73 5.32 -6.28
CA LYS A 74 -5.39 4.12 -5.75
C LYS A 74 -6.55 4.63 -4.92
N LYS A 75 -7.79 4.32 -5.34
CA LYS A 75 -8.99 4.66 -4.57
C LYS A 75 -8.75 4.18 -3.13
N GLU A 76 -8.63 5.13 -2.20
CA GLU A 76 -8.61 4.81 -0.78
C GLU A 76 -9.92 4.06 -0.51
N GLN A 77 -9.80 2.81 -0.07
CA GLN A 77 -10.97 2.00 0.25
C GLN A 77 -11.55 2.57 1.53
N ALA A 78 -12.54 3.47 1.41
CA ALA A 78 -13.30 3.91 2.57
C ALA A 78 -13.93 2.68 3.24
N TYR A 79 -13.57 2.45 4.50
CA TYR A 79 -14.11 1.33 5.26
C TYR A 79 -15.42 1.75 5.93
N ASN A 80 -16.45 0.91 5.77
CA ASN A 80 -17.68 1.07 6.54
C ASN A 80 -17.47 0.49 7.94
N TYR A 81 -17.66 1.29 8.97
CA TYR A 81 -17.59 0.85 10.36
C TYR A 81 -18.62 1.57 11.23
N THR A 82 -18.97 0.95 12.35
CA THR A 82 -19.76 1.58 13.42
C THR A 82 -18.87 1.82 14.62
N ILE A 83 -19.14 2.92 15.34
CA ILE A 83 -18.39 3.28 16.55
C ILE A 83 -19.27 2.94 17.76
N GLU A 84 -18.72 2.15 18.68
CA GLU A 84 -19.31 1.85 19.98
C GLU A 84 -18.39 2.40 21.07
N LYS A 85 -18.92 3.24 21.95
CA LYS A 85 -18.18 3.78 23.09
C LYS A 85 -18.73 3.20 24.38
N GLY A 86 -17.85 3.01 25.36
CA GLY A 86 -18.26 2.56 26.68
C GLY A 86 -17.14 2.70 27.70
N ARG A 87 -17.33 2.10 28.86
CA ARG A 87 -16.33 2.05 29.92
C ARG A 87 -16.21 0.63 30.44
N PHE A 88 -14.99 0.11 30.47
CA PHE A 88 -14.66 -1.09 31.22
C PHE A 88 -14.46 -0.69 32.69
N GLU A 89 -15.07 -1.44 33.60
CA GLU A 89 -14.97 -1.16 35.05
C GLU A 89 -13.51 -1.11 35.55
N SER A 90 -12.62 -1.92 34.95
CA SER A 90 -11.23 -2.06 35.37
C SER A 90 -10.19 -1.40 34.45
N MET A 91 -10.56 -1.03 33.22
CA MET A 91 -9.60 -0.56 32.21
C MET A 91 -9.88 0.83 31.65
N GLY A 92 -11.01 1.44 32.01
CA GLY A 92 -11.33 2.81 31.61
C GLY A 92 -12.21 2.90 30.37
N GLU A 93 -12.23 4.07 29.75
CA GLU A 93 -13.07 4.34 28.59
C GLU A 93 -12.51 3.66 27.35
N TYR A 94 -13.42 3.13 26.53
CA TYR A 94 -13.05 2.48 25.28
C TYR A 94 -13.86 3.02 24.11
N THR A 95 -13.20 3.06 22.97
CA THR A 95 -13.80 3.31 21.65
C THR A 95 -13.55 2.08 20.78
N LYS A 96 -14.63 1.47 20.29
CA LYS A 96 -14.61 0.27 19.48
C LYS A 96 -15.13 0.58 18.07
N TYR A 97 -14.34 0.25 17.07
CA TYR A 97 -14.65 0.35 15.65
C TYR A 97 -14.99 -1.05 15.13
N VAL A 98 -16.26 -1.27 14.79
CA VAL A 98 -16.75 -2.55 14.27
C VAL A 98 -16.87 -2.44 12.76
N PHE A 99 -16.00 -3.14 12.04
CA PHE A 99 -15.92 -3.05 10.59
C PHE A 99 -16.99 -3.92 9.91
N GLN A 100 -17.64 -3.35 8.90
CA GLN A 100 -18.60 -4.03 8.05
C GLN A 100 -17.93 -4.57 6.79
N ASN A 101 -18.65 -5.44 6.06
CA ASN A 101 -18.13 -5.97 4.80
C ASN A 101 -18.19 -4.90 3.68
N PRO A 102 -17.15 -4.77 2.83
CA PRO A 102 -15.88 -5.50 2.87
C PRO A 102 -14.95 -5.00 3.98
N LYS A 103 -14.49 -5.92 4.84
CA LYS A 103 -13.62 -5.60 5.96
C LYS A 103 -12.18 -5.34 5.49
N PRO A 104 -11.40 -4.49 6.19
CA PRO A 104 -10.01 -4.25 5.86
C PRO A 104 -9.19 -5.54 5.82
N LYS A 105 -8.41 -5.73 4.75
CA LYS A 105 -7.51 -6.89 4.63
C LYS A 105 -6.26 -6.69 5.47
N LEU A 106 -5.91 -7.69 6.25
CA LEU A 106 -4.73 -7.71 7.10
C LEU A 106 -3.75 -8.79 6.66
N ASN A 107 -2.47 -8.51 6.84
CA ASN A 107 -1.39 -9.45 6.55
C ASN A 107 -0.90 -10.11 7.84
N PHE A 108 -1.04 -11.43 7.91
CA PHE A 108 -0.49 -12.25 8.99
C PHE A 108 0.39 -13.34 8.42
N LYS A 109 1.38 -13.76 9.20
CA LYS A 109 2.25 -14.89 8.90
C LYS A 109 1.96 -15.99 9.90
N MET A 110 1.76 -17.21 9.42
CA MET A 110 1.64 -18.37 10.29
C MET A 110 2.98 -18.62 11.01
N ASP A 111 2.92 -19.02 12.27
CA ASP A 111 4.09 -19.39 13.06
C ASP A 111 4.65 -20.76 12.63
N ASP A 112 5.87 -21.07 13.06
CA ASP A 112 6.53 -22.34 12.69
C ASP A 112 5.79 -23.56 13.26
N SER A 113 5.03 -23.37 14.36
CA SER A 113 4.19 -24.43 14.93
C SER A 113 2.89 -24.67 14.15
N HIS A 114 2.61 -23.87 13.12
CA HIS A 114 1.40 -23.93 12.28
C HIS A 114 0.08 -23.81 13.06
N ARG A 115 0.11 -23.16 14.23
CA ARG A 115 -1.06 -23.02 15.12
C ARG A 115 -1.56 -21.60 15.22
N TYR A 116 -0.66 -20.62 15.14
CA TYR A 116 -0.96 -19.22 15.41
C TYR A 116 -0.59 -18.35 14.22
N PHE A 117 -1.26 -17.22 14.10
CA PHE A 117 -0.97 -16.24 13.07
C PHE A 117 -0.40 -14.98 13.72
N HIS A 118 0.80 -14.56 13.34
CA HIS A 118 1.44 -13.38 13.88
C HIS A 118 1.39 -12.21 12.90
N MET A 119 1.14 -11.01 13.41
CA MET A 119 1.30 -9.80 12.60
C MET A 119 2.77 -9.43 12.65
N VAL A 120 3.52 -9.75 11.59
CA VAL A 120 4.95 -9.41 11.51
C VAL A 120 5.16 -7.97 11.02
N ASN A 121 4.32 -7.53 10.07
CA ASN A 121 4.39 -6.20 9.47
C ASN A 121 3.03 -5.50 9.62
N PRO A 122 2.94 -4.39 10.37
CA PRO A 122 1.68 -3.69 10.63
C PRO A 122 1.23 -2.78 9.49
N SER A 123 1.95 -2.69 8.36
CA SER A 123 1.64 -1.77 7.25
C SER A 123 0.20 -1.87 6.74
N SER A 124 -0.40 -3.07 6.71
CA SER A 124 -1.83 -3.21 6.34
C SER A 124 -2.77 -2.60 7.37
N LEU A 125 -2.42 -2.69 8.66
CA LEU A 125 -3.19 -2.09 9.75
C LEU A 125 -2.97 -0.58 9.83
N ASN A 126 -1.74 -0.10 9.63
CA ASN A 126 -1.41 1.34 9.64
C ASN A 126 -2.22 2.12 8.59
N LYS A 127 -2.56 1.51 7.45
CA LYS A 127 -3.48 2.12 6.47
C LYS A 127 -4.85 2.40 7.07
N VAL A 128 -5.39 1.44 7.82
CA VAL A 128 -6.68 1.59 8.50
C VAL A 128 -6.57 2.63 9.63
N LEU A 129 -5.50 2.57 10.43
CA LEU A 129 -5.26 3.53 11.50
C LEU A 129 -5.19 4.96 10.97
N LYS A 130 -4.48 5.17 9.86
CA LYS A 130 -4.38 6.46 9.19
C LYS A 130 -5.73 6.98 8.72
N GLU A 131 -6.59 6.12 8.17
CA GLU A 131 -7.95 6.49 7.76
C GLU A 131 -8.83 6.87 8.96
N LEU A 132 -8.62 6.22 10.11
CA LEU A 132 -9.28 6.56 11.37
C LEU A 132 -8.67 7.78 12.08
N GLY A 133 -7.59 8.37 11.55
CA GLY A 133 -6.86 9.48 12.19
C GLY A 133 -6.05 9.07 13.42
N LEU A 134 -5.70 7.79 13.54
CA LEU A 134 -4.97 7.21 14.67
C LEU A 134 -3.47 7.07 14.37
N PRO A 135 -2.58 7.11 15.40
CA PRO A 135 -1.14 6.94 15.22
C PRO A 135 -0.76 5.60 14.57
N GLU A 136 0.31 5.59 13.78
CA GLU A 136 0.82 4.36 13.19
C GLU A 136 1.55 3.48 14.22
N LEU A 137 1.53 2.16 13.99
CA LEU A 137 2.30 1.20 14.78
C LEU A 137 3.72 1.06 14.24
N ALA A 138 4.70 1.04 15.14
CA ALA A 138 6.11 0.85 14.81
C ALA A 138 6.43 -0.61 14.46
N SER A 139 5.78 -1.57 15.11
CA SER A 139 6.03 -3.00 14.94
C SER A 139 4.75 -3.82 15.03
N GLY A 140 4.80 -5.00 14.41
CA GLY A 140 3.73 -5.98 14.54
C GLY A 140 3.77 -6.70 15.89
N THR A 141 2.74 -7.51 16.17
CA THR A 141 2.64 -8.27 17.43
C THR A 141 2.23 -9.72 17.17
N LYS A 142 2.51 -10.58 18.14
CA LYS A 142 2.08 -11.99 18.12
C LYS A 142 0.60 -12.09 18.47
N GLU A 143 -0.02 -13.22 18.11
CA GLU A 143 -1.38 -13.52 18.54
C GLU A 143 -1.38 -13.73 20.05
N LEU A 144 -2.33 -13.13 20.76
CA LEU A 144 -2.34 -13.10 22.22
C LEU A 144 -2.39 -14.52 22.81
N ALA A 145 -3.17 -15.43 22.21
CA ALA A 145 -3.19 -16.84 22.58
C ALA A 145 -1.81 -17.54 22.56
N SER A 146 -0.90 -17.10 21.69
CA SER A 146 0.47 -17.65 21.63
C SER A 146 1.35 -17.19 22.81
N ILE A 147 0.95 -16.11 23.47
CA ILE A 147 1.62 -15.53 24.64
C ILE A 147 0.98 -16.07 25.92
N THR A 148 -0.35 -16.08 25.99
CA THR A 148 -1.10 -16.44 27.21
C THR A 148 -1.39 -17.94 27.32
N GLY A 149 -1.37 -18.67 26.20
CA GLY A 149 -1.81 -20.06 26.13
C GLY A 149 -3.32 -20.27 26.22
N SER A 150 -4.11 -19.19 26.31
CA SER A 150 -5.56 -19.23 26.44
C SER A 150 -6.25 -19.33 25.09
N ARG A 151 -7.27 -20.19 24.99
CA ARG A 151 -8.11 -20.30 23.79
C ARG A 151 -9.04 -19.10 23.58
N ASN A 152 -9.33 -18.35 24.65
CA ASN A 152 -10.19 -17.17 24.55
C ASN A 152 -9.48 -15.98 23.88
N ASP A 153 -8.14 -16.04 23.79
CA ASP A 153 -7.31 -14.99 23.22
C ASP A 153 -6.94 -15.26 21.75
N ILE A 154 -7.59 -16.25 21.13
CA ILE A 154 -7.39 -16.59 19.73
C ILE A 154 -7.92 -15.44 18.87
N PHE A 155 -7.20 -15.10 17.80
CA PHE A 155 -7.50 -13.99 16.91
C PHE A 155 -7.36 -12.59 17.53
N ILE A 156 -6.93 -12.48 18.78
CA ILE A 156 -6.73 -11.20 19.46
C ILE A 156 -5.26 -10.78 19.34
N TYR A 157 -5.04 -9.49 19.08
CA TYR A 157 -3.71 -8.88 19.04
C TYR A 157 -3.76 -7.59 19.84
N ARG A 158 -2.73 -7.34 20.66
CA ARG A 158 -2.71 -6.26 21.63
C ARG A 158 -1.37 -5.51 21.59
N TRP A 159 -1.45 -4.19 21.57
CA TRP A 159 -0.33 -3.27 21.76
C TRP A 159 -0.60 -2.46 23.02
N ASP A 160 0.17 -2.76 24.06
CA ASP A 160 0.04 -2.07 25.33
C ASP A 160 0.65 -0.68 25.29
N ASP A 161 1.68 -0.45 24.48
CA ASP A 161 2.46 0.78 24.36
C ASP A 161 1.94 1.76 23.29
N TYR A 162 0.68 1.61 22.88
CA TYR A 162 0.10 2.46 21.85
C TYR A 162 -0.09 3.91 22.36
N PRO A 163 0.24 4.98 21.59
CA PRO A 163 0.30 6.33 22.15
C PRO A 163 -0.99 6.83 22.82
N PRO A 164 -2.19 6.62 22.26
CA PRO A 164 -3.45 7.00 22.91
C PRO A 164 -3.91 6.04 24.03
N GLY A 165 -3.25 4.89 24.21
CA GLY A 165 -3.60 3.93 25.25
C GLY A 165 -3.29 2.48 24.89
N ILE A 166 -4.25 1.58 25.04
CA ILE A 166 -4.08 0.16 24.65
C ILE A 166 -4.87 -0.08 23.36
N LEU A 167 -4.19 -0.54 22.33
CA LEU A 167 -4.82 -0.95 21.08
C LEU A 167 -5.04 -2.46 21.08
N ILE A 168 -6.28 -2.87 20.86
CA ILE A 168 -6.66 -4.27 20.71
C ILE A 168 -7.33 -4.43 19.35
N ILE A 169 -6.98 -5.46 18.60
CA ILE A 169 -7.72 -5.82 17.40
C ILE A 169 -8.16 -7.27 17.45
N GLU A 170 -9.26 -7.55 16.77
CA GLU A 170 -9.76 -8.89 16.54
C GLU A 170 -9.70 -9.23 15.05
N ARG A 171 -9.05 -10.34 14.74
CA ARG A 171 -8.92 -10.86 13.38
C ARG A 171 -10.13 -11.71 13.02
N GLY A 172 -10.76 -11.39 11.89
CA GLY A 172 -11.72 -12.25 11.20
C GLY A 172 -11.08 -13.08 10.09
N THR A 173 -11.89 -13.98 9.54
CA THR A 173 -11.63 -14.61 8.24
C THR A 173 -12.72 -14.15 7.28
N CYS A 174 -12.32 -13.47 6.20
CA CYS A 174 -13.21 -12.94 5.19
C CYS A 174 -13.04 -13.69 3.88
N ILE A 175 -14.06 -13.64 3.03
CA ILE A 175 -14.07 -14.27 1.71
C ILE A 175 -14.12 -13.15 0.66
N ASP A 176 -13.18 -13.19 -0.27
CA ASP A 176 -13.27 -12.39 -1.48
C ASP A 176 -14.26 -13.09 -2.43
N LYS A 177 -15.46 -12.52 -2.59
CA LYS A 177 -16.50 -13.09 -3.45
C LYS A 177 -16.10 -13.14 -4.92
N SER A 178 -15.13 -12.33 -5.35
CA SER A 178 -14.68 -12.28 -6.74
C SER A 178 -13.66 -13.36 -7.08
N GLN A 179 -12.84 -13.76 -6.10
CA GLN A 179 -11.75 -14.74 -6.29
C GLN A 179 -11.95 -16.05 -5.51
N VAL A 180 -13.03 -16.16 -4.73
CA VAL A 180 -13.31 -17.29 -3.81
C VAL A 180 -12.15 -17.56 -2.84
N ASN A 181 -11.29 -16.56 -2.62
CA ASN A 181 -10.13 -16.68 -1.75
C ASN A 181 -10.45 -16.18 -0.35
N ARG A 182 -10.00 -16.93 0.66
CA ARG A 182 -10.07 -16.51 2.05
C ARG A 182 -8.89 -15.60 2.38
N TYR A 183 -9.16 -14.54 3.14
CA TYR A 183 -8.12 -13.65 3.64
C TYR A 183 -8.40 -13.28 5.10
N HIS A 184 -7.34 -12.92 5.81
CA HIS A 184 -7.47 -12.38 7.16
C HIS A 184 -7.93 -10.93 7.08
N CYS A 185 -8.92 -10.58 7.90
CA CYS A 185 -9.51 -9.25 7.89
C CYS A 185 -9.61 -8.67 9.30
N LEU A 186 -9.68 -7.35 9.39
CA LEU A 186 -9.94 -6.64 10.64
C LEU A 186 -11.44 -6.69 10.93
N SER A 187 -11.85 -7.35 12.00
CA SER A 187 -13.26 -7.36 12.42
C SER A 187 -13.57 -6.21 13.34
N VAL A 188 -12.72 -6.01 14.33
CA VAL A 188 -12.90 -5.04 15.40
C VAL A 188 -11.55 -4.42 15.71
N LEU A 189 -11.56 -3.11 15.94
CA LEU A 189 -10.47 -2.38 16.56
C LEU A 189 -11.01 -1.71 17.82
N THR A 190 -10.37 -1.94 18.95
CA THR A 190 -10.73 -1.35 20.24
C THR A 190 -9.56 -0.54 20.75
N LEU A 191 -9.81 0.72 21.05
CA LEU A 191 -8.88 1.60 21.76
C LEU A 191 -9.38 1.76 23.19
N ILE A 192 -8.53 1.45 24.16
CA ILE A 192 -8.78 1.74 25.57
C ILE A 192 -7.92 2.93 25.94
N GLU A 193 -8.54 4.03 26.35
CA GLU A 193 -7.85 5.27 26.68
C GLU A 193 -7.08 5.12 28.01
N ARG A 194 -5.83 5.61 28.05
CA ARG A 194 -5.09 5.73 29.32
C ARG A 194 -5.49 7.01 30.03
N PHE A 195 -5.84 6.88 31.30
CA PHE A 195 -6.08 8.00 32.22
C PHE A 195 -4.84 8.87 32.41
#